data_AF-A0A967HHE8-F1
#
_entry.id   AF-A0A967HHE8-F1
#
_cell.length_a   1.000
_cell.length_b   1.000
_cell.length_c   1.000
_cell.angle_alpha   90.00
_cell.angle_beta   90.00
_cell.angle_gamma   90.00
#
_symmetry.space_group_name_H-M   'P 1'
#
loop_
_entity.id
_entity.type
_entity.pdbx_description
1 polymer ?
#
loop_
_entity_poly.entity_id
_entity_poly.type
_entity_poly.pdbx_seq_one_letter_code
_entity_poly.pdbx_strand_id
1 'polypeptide(L)'
;YCSPGDYVAWDAEGLMPGLYTEFGDFAVALVLAHEWGHVAQDRAGIDGPGIMLELQADCFAGAWARHVEMGESALALRPGDLDEAVAGYLLFRDPPGTSPAAPDAHGSAFDRVLAFQEG
;
A
#
# COMPACT_ATOMS: atom_id res chain seq x y z
N TYR A 1 -7.67 1.48 -6.70
CA TYR A 1 -7.92 2.66 -7.55
C TYR A 1 -8.95 2.27 -8.58
N CYS A 2 -9.94 3.12 -8.85
CA CYS A 2 -10.99 2.84 -9.81
C CYS A 2 -10.69 3.53 -11.15
N SER A 3 -9.85 2.90 -11.99
CA SER A 3 -9.37 3.48 -13.26
C SER A 3 -10.47 4.06 -14.16
N PRO A 4 -11.62 3.38 -14.40
CA PRO A 4 -12.67 3.94 -15.27
C PRO A 4 -13.26 5.27 -14.78
N GLY A 5 -13.16 5.58 -13.49
CA GLY A 5 -13.71 6.79 -12.89
C GLY A 5 -12.66 7.79 -12.38
N ASP A 6 -11.37 7.47 -12.48
CA ASP A 6 -10.25 8.26 -11.92
C ASP A 6 -10.47 8.70 -10.46
N TYR A 7 -10.75 7.74 -9.57
CA TYR A 7 -10.89 8.00 -8.14
C TYR A 7 -10.32 6.87 -7.28
N VAL A 8 -9.93 7.25 -6.06
CA VAL A 8 -9.64 6.30 -4.96
C VAL A 8 -10.86 6.29 -4.05
N ALA A 9 -11.47 5.10 -3.88
CA ALA A 9 -12.54 4.88 -2.93
C ALA A 9 -12.00 4.12 -1.71
N TRP A 10 -12.61 4.37 -0.56
CA TRP A 10 -12.30 3.66 0.67
C TRP A 10 -13.58 3.32 1.42
N ASP A 11 -13.55 2.24 2.19
CA ASP A 11 -14.62 1.89 3.11
C ASP A 11 -14.45 2.66 4.42
N ALA A 12 -15.34 3.63 4.64
CA ALA A 12 -15.35 4.53 5.78
C ALA A 12 -16.02 3.95 7.03
N GLU A 13 -16.68 2.80 6.93
CA GLU A 13 -17.45 2.20 8.03
C GLU A 13 -16.82 0.90 8.55
N GLY A 14 -16.21 0.11 7.67
CA GLY A 14 -15.57 -1.17 8.01
C GLY A 14 -14.05 -1.09 8.01
N LEU A 15 -13.45 -1.23 6.83
CA LEU A 15 -12.00 -1.43 6.67
C LEU A 15 -11.17 -0.32 7.32
N MET A 16 -11.36 0.94 6.95
CA MET A 16 -10.49 2.02 7.42
C MET A 16 -10.59 2.24 8.95
N PRO A 17 -11.80 2.30 9.56
CA PRO A 17 -11.91 2.34 11.02
C PRO A 17 -11.28 1.14 11.73
N GLY A 18 -11.41 -0.06 11.14
CA GLY A 18 -10.81 -1.28 11.67
C GLY A 18 -9.29 -1.18 11.73
N LEU A 19 -8.65 -0.74 10.63
CA LEU A 19 -7.20 -0.56 10.57
C LEU A 19 -6.68 0.46 11.55
N TYR A 20 -7.36 1.61 11.62
CA TYR A 20 -7.03 2.65 12.56
C TYR A 20 -7.05 2.13 14.00
N THR A 21 -8.06 1.34 14.34
CA THR A 21 -8.25 0.82 15.69
C THR A 21 -7.25 -0.28 16.03
N GLU A 22 -6.92 -1.14 15.07
CA GLU A 22 -6.08 -2.32 15.31
C GLU A 22 -4.58 -2.03 15.20
N PHE A 23 -4.18 -1.17 14.26
CA PHE A 23 -2.77 -0.93 13.95
C PHE A 23 -2.34 0.52 14.10
N GLY A 24 -3.26 1.48 13.88
CA GLY A 24 -2.96 2.91 13.95
C GLY A 24 -3.22 3.63 12.64
N ASP A 25 -2.93 4.94 12.64
CA ASP A 25 -3.24 5.82 11.52
C ASP A 25 -2.31 5.62 10.32
N PHE A 26 -1.09 5.14 10.52
CA PHE A 26 -0.17 4.90 9.42
C PHE A 26 -0.62 3.69 8.60
N ALA A 27 -1.26 2.69 9.21
CA ALA A 27 -1.87 1.59 8.46
C ALA A 27 -2.95 2.07 7.47
N VAL A 28 -3.75 3.07 7.86
CA VAL A 28 -4.73 3.71 6.97
C VAL A 28 -4.03 4.47 5.85
N ALA A 29 -3.02 5.27 6.22
CA ALA A 29 -2.25 6.07 5.27
C ALA A 29 -1.50 5.21 4.26
N LEU A 30 -0.98 4.05 4.69
CA LEU A 30 -0.29 3.07 3.86
C LEU A 30 -1.19 2.53 2.76
N VAL A 31 -2.41 2.08 3.12
CA VAL A 31 -3.37 1.59 2.11
C VAL A 31 -3.68 2.70 1.11
N LEU A 32 -3.95 3.92 1.57
CA LEU A 32 -4.20 5.04 0.66
C LEU A 32 -2.98 5.34 -0.24
N ALA A 33 -1.77 5.30 0.29
CA ALA A 33 -0.54 5.53 -0.48
C ALA A 33 -0.35 4.45 -1.56
N HIS A 34 -0.64 3.19 -1.25
CA HIS A 34 -0.67 2.09 -2.23
C HIS A 34 -1.69 2.38 -3.35
N GLU A 35 -2.90 2.78 -3.01
CA GLU A 35 -3.92 3.13 -4.01
C GLU A 35 -3.50 4.31 -4.90
N TRP A 36 -2.80 5.30 -4.33
CA TRP A 36 -2.19 6.38 -5.10
C TRP A 36 -1.00 5.91 -5.96
N GLY A 37 -0.34 4.82 -5.56
CA GLY A 37 0.63 4.11 -6.39
C GLY A 37 0.00 3.63 -7.70
N HIS A 38 -1.19 3.02 -7.64
CA HIS A 38 -1.93 2.64 -8.85
C HIS A 38 -2.34 3.83 -9.71
N VAL A 39 -2.72 4.95 -9.09
CA VAL A 39 -2.99 6.20 -9.82
C VAL A 39 -1.73 6.67 -10.57
N ALA A 40 -0.55 6.60 -9.94
CA ALA A 40 0.70 6.95 -10.59
C ALA A 40 1.04 6.01 -11.75
N GLN A 41 0.81 4.70 -11.58
CA GLN A 41 1.00 3.70 -12.65
C GLN A 41 0.13 4.01 -13.87
N ASP A 42 -1.17 4.22 -13.66
CA ASP A 42 -2.14 4.51 -14.71
C ASP A 42 -1.77 5.78 -15.49
N ARG A 43 -1.41 6.86 -14.78
CA ARG A 43 -0.98 8.12 -15.40
C ARG A 43 0.35 8.01 -16.15
N ALA A 44 1.24 7.14 -15.69
CA ALA A 44 2.51 6.88 -16.36
C ALA A 44 2.38 5.88 -17.53
N GLY A 45 1.19 5.28 -17.72
CA GLY A 45 0.97 4.23 -18.72
C GLY A 45 1.76 2.96 -18.42
N ILE A 46 2.02 2.68 -17.14
CA ILE A 46 2.69 1.46 -16.69
C ILE A 46 1.67 0.33 -16.70
N ASP A 47 2.01 -0.76 -17.38
CA ASP A 47 1.21 -1.97 -17.47
C ASP A 47 2.11 -3.20 -17.28
N GLY A 48 1.53 -4.31 -16.82
CA GLY A 48 2.28 -5.51 -16.50
C GLY A 48 1.44 -6.57 -15.78
N PRO A 49 2.07 -7.68 -15.35
CA PRO A 49 1.39 -8.68 -14.53
C PRO A 49 0.83 -8.04 -13.25
N GLY A 50 -0.41 -8.39 -12.86
CA GLY A 50 -1.09 -7.81 -11.69
C GLY A 50 -0.21 -7.79 -10.45
N ILE A 51 0.37 -8.94 -10.08
CA ILE A 51 1.28 -9.03 -8.93
C ILE A 51 2.48 -8.06 -8.97
N MET A 52 3.01 -7.77 -10.17
CA MET A 52 4.12 -6.82 -10.30
C MET A 52 3.64 -5.38 -10.11
N LEU A 53 2.43 -5.07 -10.56
CA LEU A 53 1.81 -3.75 -10.35
C LEU A 53 1.46 -3.54 -8.88
N GLU A 54 0.92 -4.55 -8.19
CA GLU A 54 0.64 -4.53 -6.75
C GLU A 54 1.91 -4.26 -5.93
N LEU A 55 2.98 -5.02 -6.18
CA LEU A 55 4.25 -4.83 -5.47
C LEU A 55 4.90 -3.47 -5.81
N GLN A 56 4.78 -3.00 -7.05
CA GLN A 56 5.25 -1.65 -7.37
C GLN A 56 4.42 -0.55 -6.70
N ALA A 57 3.12 -0.76 -6.49
CA ALA A 57 2.29 0.17 -5.72
C ALA A 57 2.72 0.23 -4.24
N ASP A 58 3.11 -0.90 -3.65
CA ASP A 58 3.78 -0.94 -2.34
C ASP A 58 5.12 -0.20 -2.34
N CYS A 59 5.93 -0.35 -3.40
CA CYS A 59 7.18 0.42 -3.57
C CYS A 59 6.92 1.93 -3.64
N PHE A 60 5.89 2.37 -4.36
CA PHE A 60 5.50 3.78 -4.38
C PHE A 60 5.00 4.29 -3.03
N ALA A 61 4.32 3.45 -2.24
CA ALA A 61 3.96 3.78 -0.87
C ALA A 61 5.20 3.94 0.03
N GLY A 62 6.22 3.11 -0.17
CA GLY A 62 7.55 3.23 0.47
C GLY A 62 8.23 4.55 0.16
N ALA A 63 8.35 4.87 -1.13
CA ALA A 63 8.94 6.13 -1.58
C ALA A 63 8.20 7.36 -1.02
N TRP A 64 6.88 7.30 -0.93
CA TRP A 64 6.08 8.34 -0.26
C TRP A 64 6.40 8.43 1.23
N ALA A 65 6.46 7.31 1.95
CA ALA A 65 6.81 7.30 3.37
C ALA A 65 8.20 7.87 3.61
N ARG A 66 9.17 7.55 2.75
CA ARG A 66 10.52 8.13 2.76
C ARG A 66 10.50 9.64 2.52
N HIS A 67 9.69 10.12 1.58
CA HIS A 67 9.51 11.56 1.35
C HIS A 67 8.91 12.28 2.58
N VAL A 68 7.98 11.63 3.29
CA VAL A 68 7.46 12.12 4.59
C VAL A 68 8.57 12.15 5.65
N GLU A 69 9.37 11.10 5.76
CA GLU A 69 10.49 11.01 6.71
C GLU A 69 11.54 12.11 6.48
N MET A 70 11.81 12.46 5.21
CA MET A 70 12.73 13.53 4.84
C MET A 70 12.20 14.94 5.19
N GLY A 71 10.96 15.07 5.65
CA GLY A 71 10.32 16.34 5.96
C GLY A 71 9.93 17.15 4.71
N GLU A 72 9.80 16.47 3.56
CA GLU A 72 9.40 17.10 2.29
C GLU A 72 7.88 17.06 2.07
N SER A 73 7.14 16.45 3.00
CA SER A 73 5.68 16.41 3.05
C SER A 73 5.14 17.38 4.11
N ALA A 74 3.84 17.68 4.03
CA ALA A 74 3.10 18.35 5.11
C ALA A 74 2.84 17.42 6.33
N LEU A 75 3.08 16.12 6.16
CA LEU A 75 2.96 15.10 7.20
C LEU A 75 4.33 14.82 7.81
N ALA A 76 4.33 14.17 8.98
CA ALA A 76 5.54 13.70 9.65
C ALA A 76 5.31 12.30 10.22
N LEU A 77 6.29 11.41 10.09
CA LEU A 77 6.27 10.11 10.74
C LEU A 77 6.47 10.26 12.25
N ARG A 78 5.80 9.41 13.01
CA ARG A 78 5.97 9.27 14.45
C ARG A 78 6.66 7.94 14.76
N PRO A 79 7.27 7.82 15.95
CA PRO A 79 7.76 6.52 16.41
C PRO A 79 6.65 5.48 16.39
N GLY A 80 6.90 4.34 15.75
CA GLY A 80 5.94 3.24 15.61
C GLY A 80 5.23 3.19 14.26
N ASP A 81 5.09 4.29 13.52
CA ASP A 81 4.33 4.32 12.26
C ASP A 81 4.85 3.29 11.23
N LEU A 82 6.17 3.10 11.12
CA LEU A 82 6.75 2.07 10.23
C LEU A 82 6.53 0.64 10.73
N ASP A 83 6.37 0.43 12.05
CA ASP A 83 5.98 -0.88 12.60
C ASP A 83 4.51 -1.18 12.27
N GLU A 84 3.64 -0.16 12.27
CA GLU A 84 2.25 -0.28 11.81
C GLU A 84 2.19 -0.71 10.34
N ALA A 85 3.13 -0.23 9.52
CA ALA A 85 3.23 -0.62 8.11
C ALA A 85 3.50 -2.13 7.95
N VAL A 86 4.49 -2.64 8.69
CA VAL A 86 4.84 -4.07 8.70
C VAL A 86 3.66 -4.90 9.20
N ALA A 87 2.97 -4.45 10.27
CA ALA A 87 1.80 -5.12 10.79
C ALA A 87 0.64 -5.15 9.78
N GLY A 88 0.40 -4.04 9.07
CA GLY A 88 -0.56 -3.95 7.97
C GLY A 88 -0.25 -4.94 6.85
N TYR A 89 1.00 -5.00 6.38
CA TYR A 89 1.40 -5.97 5.35
C TYR A 89 1.26 -7.43 5.80
N LEU A 90 1.48 -7.71 7.08
CA LEU A 90 1.19 -9.02 7.62
C LEU A 90 -0.31 -9.33 7.57
N LEU A 91 -1.20 -8.36 7.84
CA LEU A 91 -2.64 -8.58 7.77
C LEU A 91 -3.12 -8.80 6.32
N PHE A 92 -2.68 -7.97 5.38
CA PHE A 92 -3.16 -7.93 4.00
C PHE A 92 -2.39 -8.80 3.02
N ARG A 93 -1.58 -9.74 3.54
CA ARG A 93 -0.86 -10.68 2.70
C ARG A 93 -1.81 -11.68 2.07
N ASP A 94 -1.41 -12.16 0.91
CA ASP A 94 -2.02 -13.34 0.35
C ASP A 94 -1.71 -14.57 1.24
N PRO A 95 -2.68 -15.49 1.44
CA PRO A 95 -2.43 -16.75 2.12
C PRO A 95 -1.32 -17.57 1.44
N PRO A 96 -0.51 -18.34 2.20
CA PRO A 96 0.47 -19.24 1.61
C PRO A 96 -0.15 -20.19 0.58
N GLY A 97 0.45 -20.26 -0.61
CA GLY A 97 -0.04 -21.07 -1.73
C GLY A 97 -0.97 -20.32 -2.70
N THR A 98 -1.27 -19.04 -2.45
CA THR A 98 -1.94 -18.19 -3.45
C THR A 98 -1.08 -18.06 -4.70
N SER A 99 -1.71 -18.22 -5.86
CA SER A 99 -1.04 -18.07 -7.15
C SER A 99 -0.75 -16.59 -7.41
N PRO A 100 0.48 -16.21 -7.81
CA PRO A 100 0.78 -14.85 -8.27
C PRO A 100 -0.03 -14.40 -9.49
N ALA A 101 -0.65 -15.35 -10.21
CA ALA A 101 -1.52 -15.06 -11.34
C ALA A 101 -3.01 -15.00 -10.96
N ALA A 102 -3.35 -15.11 -9.67
CA ALA A 102 -4.72 -14.93 -9.24
C ALA A 102 -5.15 -13.46 -9.43
N PRO A 103 -6.41 -13.19 -9.83
CA PRO A 103 -6.87 -11.82 -10.09
C PRO A 103 -6.72 -10.88 -8.89
N ASP A 104 -6.87 -11.40 -7.67
CA ASP A 104 -6.83 -10.63 -6.42
C ASP A 104 -5.51 -10.87 -5.64
N ALA A 105 -4.43 -11.25 -6.33
CA ALA A 105 -3.14 -11.51 -5.70
C ALA A 105 -2.40 -10.19 -5.43
N HIS A 106 -2.05 -9.93 -4.17
CA HIS A 106 -1.28 -8.77 -3.73
C HIS A 106 0.16 -9.13 -3.33
N GLY A 107 0.45 -10.42 -3.16
CA GLY A 107 1.76 -10.94 -2.78
C GLY A 107 1.86 -11.39 -1.33
N SER A 108 2.97 -12.06 -1.02
CA SER A 108 3.24 -12.46 0.36
C SER A 108 3.62 -11.26 1.22
N ALA A 109 3.45 -11.35 2.54
CA ALA A 109 3.88 -10.28 3.44
C ALA A 109 5.36 -9.92 3.25
N PHE A 110 6.20 -10.92 2.94
CA PHE A 110 7.62 -10.69 2.73
C PHE A 110 7.87 -9.87 1.46
N ASP A 111 7.21 -10.22 0.36
CA ASP A 111 7.36 -9.49 -0.91
C ASP A 111 6.87 -8.06 -0.79
N ARG A 112 5.73 -7.86 -0.12
CA ARG A 112 5.13 -6.54 0.08
C ARG A 112 5.96 -5.63 0.99
N VAL A 113 6.47 -6.17 2.11
CA VAL A 113 7.40 -5.44 3.00
C VAL A 113 8.69 -5.11 2.27
N LEU A 114 9.24 -6.05 1.49
CA LEU A 114 10.45 -5.81 0.70
C LEU A 114 10.21 -4.70 -0.31
N ALA A 115 9.12 -4.76 -1.08
CA ALA A 115 8.81 -3.74 -2.08
C ALA A 115 8.65 -2.35 -1.45
N PHE A 116 7.95 -2.26 -0.32
CA PHE A 116 7.86 -1.02 0.46
C PHE A 116 9.23 -0.51 0.92
N GLN A 117 10.13 -1.38 1.36
CA GLN A 117 11.49 -0.98 1.78
C GLN A 117 12.41 -0.57 0.62
N GLU A 118 12.13 -1.03 -0.60
CA GLU A 118 12.90 -0.68 -1.80
C GLU A 118 12.59 0.73 -2.32
N GLY A 119 11.44 1.31 -1.94
CA GLY A 119 11.05 2.68 -2.27
C GLY A 119 11.57 3.71 -1.27
#